data_AF-A0AAW8EA11-F1
#
_entry.id   AF-A0AAW8EA11-F1
#
_cell.length_a   1.000
_cell.length_b   1.000
_cell.length_c   1.000
_cell.angle_alpha   90.00
_cell.angle_beta   90.00
_cell.angle_gamma   90.00
#
_symmetry.space_group_name_H-M   'P 1'
#
loop_
_entity.id
_entity.type
_entity.pdbx_description
1 polymer ?
#
loop_
_entity_poly.entity_id
_entity_poly.type
_entity_poly.pdbx_seq_one_letter_code
_entity_poly.pdbx_strand_id
1 'polypeptide(L)'
;MGFAPVPSLLFLFLLVALPAIAVVGTIVIVLMCGHSRWINGTGWWPFKSKRIVYFVVLPLVLLDAGVSLGAWKSHELSVELEHQRVRREARRDFVLEQEFQYGELLIPAGTRIKRHDPFDNGEPGRPLKLTGLMAVRFPRPVDVAGVSAIAFNAYPGIIELANDQIIQGVQCKKGNMAKFETPLDTLDAIAEFGKEVPDGPKANFRPSQWRFVGCADGHPILE
;
A
#
# COMPACT_ATOMS: atom_id res chain seq x y z
N MET A 1 -12.37 -14.33 11.71
CA MET A 1 -12.54 -13.14 12.57
C MET A 1 -11.67 -13.34 13.80
N GLY A 2 -10.45 -12.82 13.81
CA GLY A 2 -9.55 -12.91 14.96
C GLY A 2 -10.00 -11.91 16.03
N PHE A 3 -10.36 -12.40 17.22
CA PHE A 3 -10.59 -11.54 18.38
C PHE A 3 -9.29 -10.80 18.68
N ALA A 4 -9.29 -9.47 18.57
CA ALA A 4 -8.25 -8.67 19.18
C ALA A 4 -8.32 -8.89 20.71
N PRO A 5 -7.19 -9.14 21.39
CA PRO A 5 -7.20 -9.29 22.84
C PRO A 5 -7.71 -8.00 23.47
N VAL A 6 -8.75 -8.11 24.30
CA VAL A 6 -9.29 -6.95 25.03
C VAL A 6 -8.17 -6.46 25.96
N PRO A 7 -7.69 -5.22 25.83
CA PRO A 7 -6.65 -4.71 26.69
C PRO A 7 -7.13 -4.73 28.14
N SER A 8 -6.27 -5.16 29.06
CA SER A 8 -6.62 -5.17 30.48
C SER A 8 -6.87 -3.75 31.00
N LEU A 9 -7.71 -3.61 32.02
CA LEU A 9 -7.97 -2.31 32.67
C LEU A 9 -6.68 -1.64 33.15
N LEU A 10 -5.72 -2.44 33.62
CA LEU A 10 -4.39 -1.96 34.02
C LEU A 10 -3.61 -1.37 32.84
N PHE A 11 -3.67 -2.00 31.67
CA PHE A 11 -3.02 -1.49 30.45
C PHE A 11 -3.64 -0.16 29.98
N LEU A 12 -4.97 -0.07 29.98
CA LEU A 12 -5.68 1.17 29.66
C LEU A 12 -5.35 2.29 30.67
N PHE A 13 -5.27 1.95 31.96
CA PHE A 13 -4.89 2.91 33.00
C PHE A 13 -3.46 3.44 32.77
N LEU A 14 -2.50 2.56 32.48
CA LEU A 14 -1.11 2.96 32.28
C LEU A 14 -0.87 3.76 30.99
N LEU A 15 -1.54 3.40 29.89
CA LEU A 15 -1.30 4.05 28.59
C LEU A 15 -2.16 5.30 28.34
N VAL A 16 -3.30 5.42 29.02
CA VAL A 16 -4.25 6.52 28.74
C VAL A 16 -4.47 7.37 29.99
N ALA A 17 -4.88 6.77 31.11
CA ALA A 17 -5.29 7.54 32.29
C ALA A 17 -4.10 8.22 32.99
N LEU A 18 -3.01 7.49 33.20
CA LEU A 18 -1.79 8.00 33.85
C LEU A 18 -1.15 9.18 33.08
N PRO A 19 -0.93 9.11 31.75
CA PRO A 19 -0.41 10.25 31.00
C PRO A 19 -1.40 11.41 30.91
N ALA A 20 -2.71 11.16 30.86
CA ALA A 20 -3.70 12.23 30.91
C ALA A 20 -3.67 12.99 32.25
N ILE A 21 -3.55 12.26 33.37
CA ILE A 21 -3.35 12.86 34.70
C ILE A 21 -2.04 13.65 34.73
N ALA A 22 -0.98 13.14 34.08
CA ALA A 22 0.30 13.84 34.02
C ALA A 22 0.17 15.21 33.36
N VAL A 23 -0.36 15.26 32.13
CA VAL A 23 -0.56 16.50 31.37
C VAL A 23 -1.42 17.50 32.14
N VAL A 24 -2.54 17.05 32.73
CA VAL A 24 -3.41 17.91 33.55
C VAL A 24 -2.67 18.43 34.79
N GLY A 25 -1.91 17.57 35.47
CA GLY A 25 -1.09 17.95 36.62
C GLY A 25 -0.05 19.02 36.27
N THR A 26 0.60 18.89 35.11
CA THR A 26 1.59 19.85 34.62
C THR A 26 0.94 21.19 34.28
N ILE A 27 -0.25 21.19 33.65
CA ILE A 27 -1.04 22.41 33.41
C ILE A 27 -1.36 23.13 34.72
N VAL A 28 -1.82 22.40 35.74
CA VAL A 28 -2.12 22.97 37.07
C VAL A 28 -0.87 23.57 37.70
N ILE A 29 0.28 22.89 37.64
CA ILE A 29 1.54 23.41 38.18
C ILE A 29 1.97 24.68 37.45
N VAL A 30 1.88 24.72 36.12
CA VAL A 30 2.21 25.91 35.32
C VAL A 30 1.32 27.09 35.70
N LEU A 31 0.01 26.86 35.86
CA LEU A 31 -0.93 27.88 36.32
C LEU A 31 -0.58 28.38 37.73
N MET A 32 -0.23 27.49 38.65
CA MET A 32 0.21 27.87 40.01
C MET A 32 1.49 28.70 40.00
N CYS A 33 2.48 28.34 39.18
CA CYS A 33 3.71 29.11 39.01
C CYS A 33 3.43 30.51 38.42
N GLY A 34 2.56 30.61 37.41
CA GLY A 34 2.15 31.88 36.82
C GLY A 34 1.42 32.78 37.82
N HIS A 35 0.46 32.21 38.56
CA HIS A 35 -0.28 32.92 39.60
C HIS A 35 0.64 33.41 40.74
N SER A 36 1.58 32.56 41.20
CA SER A 36 2.57 32.95 42.21
C SER A 36 3.42 34.13 41.75
N ARG A 37 3.86 34.13 40.48
CA ARG A 37 4.66 35.22 39.92
C ARG A 37 3.86 36.51 39.78
N TRP A 38 2.58 36.42 39.40
CA TRP A 38 1.69 37.56 39.23
C TRP A 38 1.36 38.25 40.56
N ILE A 39 0.99 37.48 41.59
CA ILE A 39 0.51 38.05 42.86
C ILE A 39 1.65 38.38 43.81
N ASN A 40 2.64 37.48 43.95
CA ASN A 40 3.63 37.62 45.02
C ASN A 40 4.85 38.45 44.59
N GLY A 41 5.03 38.75 43.30
CA GLY A 41 6.08 39.61 42.75
C GLY A 41 7.54 39.18 43.00
N THR A 42 7.78 38.15 43.80
CA THR A 42 9.09 37.86 44.42
C THR A 42 9.67 36.50 44.05
N GLY A 43 8.88 35.55 43.48
CA GLY A 43 9.40 34.26 43.03
C GLY A 43 8.50 33.51 42.05
N TRP A 44 9.09 32.83 41.07
CA TRP A 44 8.39 32.03 40.06
C TRP A 44 7.94 30.64 40.58
N TRP A 45 8.52 30.16 41.69
CA TRP A 45 8.29 28.80 42.17
C TRP A 45 7.35 28.75 43.39
N PRO A 46 6.19 28.04 43.31
CA PRO A 46 5.20 28.02 44.39
C PRO A 46 5.51 27.01 45.51
N PHE A 47 6.42 26.05 45.28
CA PHE A 47 6.70 24.96 46.22
C PHE A 47 7.92 25.26 47.11
N LYS A 48 7.71 25.39 48.43
CA LYS A 48 8.80 25.58 49.40
C LYS A 48 9.51 24.28 49.78
N SER A 49 8.86 23.13 49.62
CA SER A 49 9.40 21.82 50.02
C SER A 49 10.06 21.09 48.84
N LYS A 50 11.33 20.70 49.02
CA LYS A 50 12.05 19.86 48.04
C LYS A 50 11.39 18.49 47.83
N ARG A 51 10.67 17.96 48.84
CA ARG A 51 9.97 16.66 48.72
C ARG A 51 8.86 16.70 47.67
N ILE A 52 8.12 17.81 47.58
CA ILE A 52 7.06 17.98 46.57
C ILE A 52 7.66 17.96 45.16
N VAL A 53 8.82 18.61 45.00
CA VAL A 53 9.54 18.62 43.72
C VAL A 53 9.96 17.20 43.30
N TYR A 54 10.56 16.41 44.22
CA TYR A 54 11.02 15.06 43.88
C TYR A 54 9.90 14.03 43.69
N PHE A 55 8.82 14.09 44.48
CA PHE A 55 7.77 13.06 44.46
C PHE A 55 6.58 13.39 43.55
N VAL A 56 6.41 14.65 43.15
CA VAL A 56 5.26 15.08 42.33
C VAL A 56 5.73 15.68 41.02
N VAL A 57 6.54 16.74 41.08
CA VAL A 57 6.94 17.47 39.87
C VAL A 57 7.82 16.60 38.97
N LEU A 58 8.84 15.94 39.52
CA LEU A 58 9.77 15.13 38.74
C LEU A 58 9.09 13.95 38.01
N PRO A 59 8.23 13.12 38.64
CA PRO A 59 7.51 12.06 37.94
C PRO A 59 6.56 12.58 36.85
N LEU A 60 5.86 13.70 37.09
CA LEU A 60 4.99 14.31 36.08
C LEU A 60 5.78 14.73 34.84
N VAL A 61 6.92 15.39 35.04
CA VAL A 61 7.81 15.80 33.94
C VAL A 61 8.34 14.59 33.17
N LEU A 62 8.71 13.49 33.85
CA LEU A 62 9.17 12.27 33.19
C LEU A 62 8.05 11.59 32.38
N LEU A 63 6.82 11.56 32.90
CA LEU A 63 5.67 11.02 32.18
C LEU A 63 5.37 11.84 30.92
N ASP A 64 5.36 13.18 31.03
CA ASP A 64 5.13 14.07 29.89
C ASP A 64 6.24 13.96 28.84
N ALA A 65 7.51 13.81 29.26
CA ALA A 65 8.62 13.55 28.35
C ALA A 65 8.43 12.23 27.59
N GLY A 66 7.97 11.18 28.28
CA GLY A 66 7.64 9.90 27.66
C GLY A 66 6.51 10.01 26.63
N VAL A 67 5.42 10.72 26.96
CA VAL A 67 4.31 10.99 26.03
C VAL A 67 4.79 11.75 24.80
N SER A 68 5.60 12.79 25.00
CA SER A 68 6.13 13.62 23.91
C SER A 68 7.05 12.82 22.97
N LEU A 69 7.93 11.98 23.52
CA LEU A 69 8.78 11.07 22.74
C LEU A 69 7.94 10.04 21.97
N GLY A 70 6.91 9.47 22.59
CA GLY A 70 5.97 8.55 21.95
C GLY A 70 5.22 9.20 20.80
N ALA A 71 4.72 10.42 21.00
CA ALA A 71 4.04 11.21 19.96
C ALA A 71 4.97 11.54 18.80
N TRP A 72 6.21 11.93 19.07
CA TRP A 72 7.22 12.20 18.04
C TRP A 72 7.50 10.95 17.18
N LYS A 73 7.74 9.80 17.83
CA LYS A 73 7.96 8.53 17.12
C LYS A 73 6.72 8.07 16.34
N SER A 74 5.52 8.28 16.89
CA SER A 74 4.26 7.99 16.18
C SER A 74 4.11 8.86 14.93
N HIS A 75 4.49 10.13 15.01
CA HIS A 75 4.44 11.05 13.88
C HIS A 75 5.43 10.60 12.79
N GLU A 76 6.68 10.32 13.15
CA GLU A 76 7.69 9.80 12.21
C GLU A 76 7.21 8.53 11.50
N LEU A 77 6.64 7.58 12.25
CA LEU A 77 6.08 6.36 11.69
C LEU A 77 4.92 6.64 10.73
N SER A 78 4.02 7.56 11.07
CA SER A 78 2.90 7.91 10.20
C SER A 78 3.36 8.53 8.87
N VAL A 79 4.41 9.36 8.92
CA VAL A 79 5.02 9.96 7.73
C VAL A 79 5.66 8.89 6.86
N GLU A 80 6.43 7.96 7.44
CA GLU A 80 7.04 6.86 6.68
C GLU A 80 5.98 5.94 6.04
N LEU A 81 4.90 5.63 6.76
CA LEU A 81 3.78 4.83 6.22
C LEU A 81 3.10 5.51 5.04
N GLU A 82 2.87 6.82 5.12
CA GLU A 82 2.26 7.57 4.01
C GLU A 82 3.21 7.62 2.80
N HIS A 83 4.51 7.84 3.02
CA HIS A 83 5.49 7.75 1.94
C HIS A 83 5.57 6.36 1.32
N GLN A 84 5.51 5.30 2.12
CA GLN A 84 5.42 3.93 1.61
C GLN A 84 4.16 3.71 0.80
N ARG A 85 2.99 4.20 1.26
CA ARG A 85 1.73 4.08 0.55
C ARG A 85 1.80 4.76 -0.82
N VAL A 86 2.27 6.01 -0.88
CA VAL A 86 2.43 6.76 -2.14
C VAL A 86 3.37 6.04 -3.09
N ARG A 87 4.51 5.53 -2.61
CA ARG A 87 5.45 4.74 -3.44
C ARG A 87 4.83 3.45 -3.96
N ARG A 88 4.06 2.73 -3.14
CA ARG A 88 3.34 1.53 -3.56
C ARG A 88 2.32 1.85 -4.63
N GLU A 89 1.52 2.91 -4.45
CA GLU A 89 0.51 3.33 -5.43
C GLU A 89 1.17 3.69 -6.77
N ALA A 90 2.26 4.47 -6.77
CA ALA A 90 3.02 4.79 -7.98
C ALA A 90 3.66 3.56 -8.67
N ARG A 91 3.97 2.49 -7.91
CA ARG A 91 4.53 1.25 -8.44
C ARG A 91 3.46 0.24 -8.90
N ARG A 92 2.19 0.50 -8.61
CA ARG A 92 1.05 -0.35 -9.03
C ARG A 92 0.47 0.07 -10.38
N ASP A 93 0.54 1.35 -10.71
CA ASP A 93 0.09 1.92 -11.98
C ASP A 93 1.20 2.79 -12.56
N PHE A 94 1.84 2.31 -13.63
CA PHE A 94 2.98 2.98 -14.23
C PHE A 94 3.09 2.69 -15.73
N VAL A 95 3.91 3.47 -16.42
CA VAL A 95 4.23 3.26 -17.83
C VAL A 95 5.64 2.65 -17.93
N LEU A 96 5.78 1.59 -18.72
CA LEU A 96 7.08 0.97 -18.98
C LEU A 96 7.98 1.90 -19.79
N GLU A 97 9.18 2.19 -19.27
CA GLU A 97 10.16 3.04 -19.95
C GLU A 97 10.88 2.32 -21.09
N GLN A 98 11.06 1.00 -20.94
CA GLN A 98 11.77 0.14 -21.87
C GLN A 98 10.98 -1.13 -22.15
N GLU A 99 11.32 -1.81 -23.24
CA GLU A 99 10.74 -3.12 -23.54
C GLU A 99 11.11 -4.13 -22.44
N PHE A 100 10.17 -5.01 -22.10
CA PHE A 100 10.32 -5.96 -21.01
C PHE A 100 9.74 -7.32 -21.39
N GLN A 101 10.54 -8.38 -21.29
CA GLN A 101 10.09 -9.75 -21.51
C GLN A 101 9.38 -10.27 -20.26
N TYR A 102 8.11 -10.66 -20.38
CA TYR A 102 7.32 -11.24 -19.30
C TYR A 102 6.71 -12.58 -19.73
N GLY A 103 7.31 -13.67 -19.25
CA GLY A 103 6.97 -15.03 -19.70
C GLY A 103 7.14 -15.15 -21.21
N GLU A 104 6.06 -15.47 -21.92
CA GLU A 104 6.05 -15.60 -23.39
C GLU A 104 5.85 -14.27 -24.14
N LEU A 105 5.47 -13.20 -23.44
CA LEU A 105 5.11 -11.92 -24.05
C LEU A 105 6.24 -10.89 -23.92
N LEU A 106 6.65 -10.30 -25.05
CA LEU A 106 7.50 -9.11 -25.05
C LEU A 106 6.61 -7.86 -24.99
N ILE A 107 6.66 -7.15 -23.87
CA ILE A 107 5.86 -5.95 -23.65
C ILE A 107 6.65 -4.72 -24.13
N PRO A 108 6.12 -3.91 -25.06
CA PRO A 108 6.85 -2.76 -25.59
C PRO A 108 6.93 -1.61 -24.59
N ALA A 109 7.94 -0.75 -24.75
CA ALA A 109 8.04 0.53 -24.05
C ALA A 109 6.80 1.41 -24.33
N GLY A 110 6.41 2.25 -23.38
CA GLY A 110 5.21 3.08 -23.44
C GLY A 110 3.91 2.38 -23.04
N THR A 111 3.98 1.12 -22.63
CA THR A 111 2.82 0.34 -22.17
C THR A 111 2.41 0.76 -20.75
N ARG A 112 1.12 1.05 -20.54
CA ARG A 112 0.56 1.29 -19.21
C ARG A 112 0.27 -0.05 -18.53
N ILE A 113 0.77 -0.21 -17.32
CA ILE A 113 0.71 -1.43 -16.53
C ILE A 113 -0.05 -1.15 -15.24
N LYS A 114 -1.01 -2.02 -14.94
CA LYS A 114 -1.62 -2.12 -13.62
C LYS A 114 -1.30 -3.48 -13.01
N ARG A 115 -0.79 -3.48 -11.78
CA ARG A 115 -0.40 -4.70 -11.06
C ARG A 115 -0.73 -4.62 -9.57
N HIS A 116 -0.72 -5.77 -8.92
CA HIS A 116 -0.82 -5.90 -7.49
C HIS A 116 0.10 -7.02 -6.98
N ASP A 117 1.17 -6.62 -6.29
CA ASP A 117 2.12 -7.54 -5.67
C ASP A 117 2.08 -7.35 -4.14
N PRO A 118 1.61 -8.35 -3.37
CA PRO A 118 1.61 -8.30 -1.91
C PRO A 118 3.01 -8.19 -1.29
N PHE A 119 4.08 -8.54 -2.03
CA PHE A 119 5.46 -8.53 -1.58
C PHE A 119 6.23 -7.24 -1.94
N ASP A 120 5.59 -6.29 -2.64
CA ASP A 120 6.17 -4.97 -2.93
C ASP A 120 5.71 -3.94 -1.89
N ASN A 121 6.60 -3.58 -0.96
CA ASN A 121 6.30 -2.59 0.08
C ASN A 121 6.63 -1.15 -0.36
N GLY A 122 7.04 -0.94 -1.61
CA GLY A 122 7.45 0.36 -2.12
C GLY A 122 8.84 0.78 -1.66
N GLU A 123 9.75 -0.17 -1.46
CA GLU A 123 11.12 0.13 -1.07
C GLU A 123 11.83 1.01 -2.13
N PRO A 124 12.60 2.03 -1.72
CA PRO A 124 13.33 2.88 -2.65
C PRO A 124 14.42 2.07 -3.38
N GLY A 125 14.57 2.29 -4.69
CA GLY A 125 15.61 1.64 -5.51
C GLY A 125 15.37 0.17 -5.87
N ARG A 126 14.30 -0.48 -5.37
CA ARG A 126 13.92 -1.82 -5.83
C ARG A 126 13.43 -1.73 -7.28
N PRO A 127 13.97 -2.52 -8.22
CA PRO A 127 13.57 -2.47 -9.63
C PRO A 127 12.08 -2.75 -9.78
N LEU A 128 11.46 -2.13 -10.79
CA LEU A 128 10.06 -2.40 -11.15
C LEU A 128 9.97 -3.82 -11.71
N LYS A 129 9.07 -4.61 -11.12
CA LYS A 129 8.76 -5.97 -11.54
C LYS A 129 7.35 -6.03 -12.11
N LEU A 130 7.09 -6.99 -13.00
CA LEU A 130 5.75 -7.26 -13.51
C LEU A 130 5.03 -8.38 -12.75
N THR A 131 5.60 -8.84 -11.64
CA THR A 131 4.92 -9.72 -10.69
C THR A 131 3.57 -9.15 -10.26
N GLY A 132 2.54 -10.01 -10.26
CA GLY A 132 1.18 -9.59 -9.93
C GLY A 132 0.50 -8.77 -11.02
N LEU A 133 0.91 -8.93 -12.28
CA LEU A 133 0.30 -8.28 -13.43
C LEU A 133 -1.22 -8.46 -13.43
N MET A 134 -1.98 -7.36 -13.49
CA MET A 134 -3.44 -7.40 -13.52
C MET A 134 -3.99 -6.95 -14.86
N ALA A 135 -3.53 -5.80 -15.36
CA ALA A 135 -4.01 -5.23 -16.61
C ALA A 135 -2.89 -4.49 -17.35
N VAL A 136 -3.01 -4.43 -18.66
CA VAL A 136 -2.01 -3.87 -19.58
C VAL A 136 -2.73 -3.12 -20.68
N ARG A 137 -2.23 -1.93 -21.05
CA ARG A 137 -2.66 -1.18 -22.24
C ARG A 137 -1.44 -0.78 -23.06
N PHE A 138 -1.38 -1.31 -24.28
CA PHE A 138 -0.25 -1.11 -25.17
C PHE A 138 -0.36 0.22 -25.92
N PRO A 139 0.76 0.87 -26.28
CA PRO A 139 0.76 2.08 -27.10
C PRO A 139 0.46 1.78 -28.58
N ARG A 140 0.58 0.51 -28.98
CA ARG A 140 0.35 0.01 -30.34
C ARG A 140 -0.20 -1.41 -30.27
N PRO A 141 -0.90 -1.90 -31.31
CA PRO A 141 -1.39 -3.28 -31.33
C PRO A 141 -0.26 -4.31 -31.14
N VAL A 142 -0.47 -5.29 -30.27
CA VAL A 142 0.46 -6.38 -29.95
C VAL A 142 -0.29 -7.71 -30.07
N ASP A 143 0.40 -8.77 -30.50
CA ASP A 143 -0.17 -10.12 -30.49
C ASP A 143 -0.14 -10.70 -29.08
N VAL A 144 -1.32 -11.04 -28.55
CA VAL A 144 -1.49 -11.69 -27.24
C VAL A 144 -2.43 -12.86 -27.44
N ALA A 145 -2.02 -14.07 -27.07
CA ALA A 145 -2.82 -15.30 -27.25
C ALA A 145 -3.27 -15.55 -28.70
N GLY A 146 -2.48 -15.12 -29.70
CA GLY A 146 -2.78 -15.28 -31.12
C GLY A 146 -3.82 -14.29 -31.66
N VAL A 147 -4.11 -13.21 -30.93
CA VAL A 147 -5.06 -12.17 -31.34
C VAL A 147 -4.43 -10.78 -31.24
N SER A 148 -4.83 -9.89 -32.15
CA SER A 148 -4.36 -8.50 -32.15
C SER A 148 -5.02 -7.72 -31.02
N ALA A 149 -4.26 -7.38 -30.00
CA ALA A 149 -4.70 -6.76 -28.75
C ALA A 149 -4.22 -5.31 -28.63
N ILE A 150 -5.04 -4.45 -28.04
CA ILE A 150 -4.63 -3.10 -27.60
C ILE A 150 -4.52 -3.01 -26.07
N ALA A 151 -5.23 -3.89 -25.35
CA ALA A 151 -5.14 -4.02 -23.91
C ALA A 151 -5.57 -5.43 -23.46
N PHE A 152 -5.20 -5.85 -22.27
CA PHE A 152 -5.69 -7.09 -21.68
C PHE A 152 -5.69 -7.06 -20.14
N ASN A 153 -6.58 -7.85 -19.54
CA ASN A 153 -6.51 -8.26 -18.14
C ASN A 153 -5.85 -9.64 -18.08
N ALA A 154 -4.82 -9.78 -17.26
CA ALA A 154 -4.16 -11.06 -17.00
C ALA A 154 -5.09 -12.00 -16.21
N TYR A 155 -5.89 -11.45 -15.30
CA TYR A 155 -6.93 -12.18 -14.58
C TYR A 155 -8.16 -11.31 -14.27
N PRO A 156 -9.37 -11.72 -14.68
CA PRO A 156 -9.65 -12.83 -15.60
C PRO A 156 -9.04 -12.56 -16.99
N GLY A 157 -8.73 -13.62 -17.76
CA GLY A 157 -8.15 -13.51 -19.10
C GLY A 157 -9.08 -12.84 -20.11
N ILE A 158 -8.99 -11.52 -20.25
CA ILE A 158 -9.84 -10.73 -21.14
C ILE A 158 -8.94 -9.84 -21.98
N ILE A 159 -9.13 -9.84 -23.29
CA ILE A 159 -8.33 -9.07 -24.24
C ILE A 159 -9.24 -8.07 -24.98
N GLU A 160 -8.86 -6.80 -24.96
CA GLU A 160 -9.47 -5.76 -25.80
C GLU A 160 -8.85 -5.80 -27.20
N LEU A 161 -9.68 -6.04 -28.21
CA LEU A 161 -9.21 -6.24 -29.58
C LEU A 161 -8.85 -4.92 -30.27
N ALA A 162 -7.68 -4.87 -30.89
CA ALA A 162 -7.20 -3.69 -31.60
C ALA A 162 -7.89 -3.48 -32.96
N ASN A 163 -8.32 -4.58 -33.60
CA ASN A 163 -8.86 -4.61 -34.96
C ASN A 163 -9.99 -5.65 -35.07
N ASP A 164 -10.78 -5.55 -36.13
CA ASP A 164 -11.73 -6.59 -36.54
C ASP A 164 -10.96 -7.86 -36.94
N GLN A 165 -11.33 -9.01 -36.38
CA GLN A 165 -10.65 -10.28 -36.63
C GLN A 165 -11.56 -11.48 -36.41
N ILE A 166 -11.21 -12.61 -37.02
CA ILE A 166 -11.91 -13.88 -36.84
C ILE A 166 -11.09 -14.75 -35.89
N ILE A 167 -11.68 -15.10 -34.74
CA ILE A 167 -11.02 -15.89 -33.70
C ILE A 167 -11.77 -17.21 -33.61
N GLN A 168 -11.10 -18.32 -33.95
CA GLN A 168 -11.70 -19.68 -33.96
C GLN A 168 -13.07 -19.74 -34.68
N GLY A 169 -13.21 -19.03 -35.80
CA GLY A 169 -14.45 -18.99 -36.59
C GLY A 169 -15.50 -17.97 -36.11
N VAL A 170 -15.27 -17.25 -35.01
CA VAL A 170 -16.15 -16.18 -34.51
C VAL A 170 -15.64 -14.83 -35.00
N GLN A 171 -16.51 -14.04 -35.62
CA GLN A 171 -16.19 -12.69 -36.05
C GLN A 171 -16.28 -11.71 -34.86
N CYS A 172 -15.16 -11.12 -34.49
CA CYS A 172 -15.07 -10.14 -33.41
C CYS A 172 -14.67 -8.77 -33.96
N LYS A 173 -15.32 -7.72 -33.45
CA LYS A 173 -15.06 -6.34 -33.88
C LYS A 173 -13.95 -5.71 -33.02
N LYS A 174 -13.30 -4.69 -33.57
CA LYS A 174 -12.41 -3.78 -32.86
C LYS A 174 -13.12 -3.21 -31.63
N GLY A 175 -12.42 -3.20 -30.50
CA GLY A 175 -12.95 -2.74 -29.22
C GLY A 175 -13.75 -3.79 -28.45
N ASN A 176 -14.06 -4.96 -29.04
CA ASN A 176 -14.70 -6.04 -28.30
C ASN A 176 -13.73 -6.65 -27.28
N MET A 177 -14.30 -7.23 -26.23
CA MET A 177 -13.62 -7.99 -25.20
C MET A 177 -13.64 -9.48 -25.55
N ALA A 178 -12.52 -10.00 -26.04
CA ALA A 178 -12.30 -11.43 -26.24
C ALA A 178 -12.02 -12.08 -24.88
N LYS A 179 -12.87 -13.01 -24.47
CA LYS A 179 -12.74 -13.76 -23.22
C LYS A 179 -11.99 -15.05 -23.46
N PHE A 180 -11.04 -15.32 -22.57
CA PHE A 180 -10.23 -16.52 -22.54
C PHE A 180 -10.32 -17.19 -21.17
N GLU A 181 -10.35 -18.51 -21.18
CA GLU A 181 -10.17 -19.31 -19.99
C GLU A 181 -8.67 -19.51 -19.75
N THR A 182 -8.21 -19.10 -18.57
CA THR A 182 -6.82 -19.19 -18.13
C THR A 182 -6.61 -20.43 -17.26
N PRO A 183 -5.58 -21.25 -17.51
CA PRO A 183 -5.24 -22.39 -16.64
C PRO A 183 -5.08 -21.97 -15.16
N LEU A 184 -5.67 -22.71 -14.22
CA LEU A 184 -5.64 -22.37 -12.78
C LEU A 184 -4.21 -22.34 -12.19
N ASP A 185 -3.29 -23.15 -12.71
CA ASP A 185 -1.89 -23.23 -12.28
C ASP A 185 -1.10 -21.93 -12.51
N THR A 186 -1.62 -21.01 -13.33
CA THR A 186 -1.04 -19.67 -13.50
C THR A 186 -1.32 -18.71 -12.34
N LEU A 187 -2.30 -19.02 -11.48
CA LEU A 187 -2.78 -18.14 -10.39
C LEU A 187 -2.32 -18.54 -8.99
N ASP A 188 -2.11 -19.83 -8.73
CA ASP A 188 -1.95 -20.35 -7.36
C ASP A 188 -0.61 -20.02 -6.68
N ALA A 189 0.38 -19.51 -7.42
CA ALA A 189 1.67 -19.14 -6.82
C ALA A 189 1.58 -17.91 -5.89
N ILE A 190 0.62 -17.00 -6.11
CA ILE A 190 0.48 -15.76 -5.31
C ILE A 190 -0.16 -16.06 -3.94
N ALA A 191 -1.02 -17.08 -3.84
CA ALA A 191 -1.85 -17.31 -2.66
C ALA A 191 -1.36 -18.46 -1.75
N GLU A 192 -0.75 -19.53 -2.28
CA GLU A 192 -0.61 -20.77 -1.48
C GLU A 192 0.71 -20.95 -0.72
N PHE A 193 1.82 -20.30 -1.11
CA PHE A 193 3.13 -20.68 -0.56
C PHE A 193 4.02 -19.54 -0.03
N GLY A 194 3.56 -18.29 -0.03
CA GLY A 194 4.34 -17.17 0.51
C GLY A 194 5.67 -16.94 -0.20
N LYS A 195 5.83 -17.44 -1.44
CA LYS A 195 7.04 -17.31 -2.26
C LYS A 195 6.81 -16.28 -3.34
N GLU A 196 7.83 -15.45 -3.58
CA GLU A 196 7.80 -14.47 -4.68
C GLU A 196 7.71 -15.22 -6.02
N VAL A 197 6.72 -14.85 -6.85
CA VAL A 197 6.54 -15.43 -8.19
C VAL A 197 7.70 -14.98 -9.08
N PRO A 198 8.24 -15.88 -9.94
CA PRO A 198 9.30 -15.50 -10.86
C PRO A 198 8.83 -14.37 -11.79
N ASP A 199 9.74 -13.45 -12.09
CA ASP A 199 9.50 -12.31 -12.97
C ASP A 199 10.34 -12.41 -14.26
N GLY A 200 10.08 -11.52 -15.21
CA GLY A 200 10.83 -11.43 -16.45
C GLY A 200 10.61 -12.66 -17.36
N PRO A 201 11.65 -13.16 -18.04
CA PRO A 201 11.55 -14.33 -18.92
C PRO A 201 11.12 -15.62 -18.22
N LYS A 202 11.27 -15.69 -16.89
CA LYS A 202 10.89 -16.87 -16.08
C LYS A 202 9.48 -16.77 -15.53
N ALA A 203 8.76 -15.67 -15.78
CA ALA A 203 7.40 -15.51 -15.30
C ALA A 203 6.48 -16.60 -15.88
N ASN A 204 5.56 -17.10 -15.06
CA ASN A 204 4.57 -18.09 -15.50
C ASN A 204 3.40 -17.45 -16.26
N PHE A 205 3.73 -16.59 -17.23
CA PHE A 205 2.76 -15.91 -18.07
C PHE A 205 2.78 -16.51 -19.47
N ARG A 206 1.79 -17.36 -19.76
CA ARG A 206 1.70 -18.16 -20.99
C ARG A 206 0.36 -17.96 -21.72
N PRO A 207 0.18 -16.80 -22.37
CA PRO A 207 -1.03 -16.52 -23.14
C PRO A 207 -1.26 -17.53 -24.28
N SER A 208 -0.25 -18.28 -24.73
CA SER A 208 -0.42 -19.36 -25.70
C SER A 208 -1.30 -20.52 -25.22
N GLN A 209 -1.43 -20.69 -23.90
CA GLN A 209 -2.24 -21.75 -23.27
C GLN A 209 -3.69 -21.32 -23.02
N TRP A 210 -4.02 -20.06 -23.29
CA TRP A 210 -5.35 -19.52 -23.04
C TRP A 210 -6.35 -20.04 -24.05
N ARG A 211 -7.52 -20.47 -23.57
CA ARG A 211 -8.56 -21.04 -24.43
C ARG A 211 -9.62 -20.00 -24.72
N PHE A 212 -9.79 -19.65 -25.98
CA PHE A 212 -10.83 -18.70 -26.40
C PHE A 212 -12.23 -19.22 -26.07
N VAL A 213 -13.08 -18.35 -25.53
CA VAL A 213 -14.48 -18.65 -25.15
C VAL A 213 -15.46 -17.89 -26.04
N GLY A 214 -15.17 -16.62 -26.35
CA GLY A 214 -16.06 -15.77 -27.15
C GLY A 214 -15.72 -14.30 -27.02
N CYS A 215 -16.44 -13.45 -27.77
CA CYS A 215 -16.29 -12.00 -27.73
C CYS A 215 -17.60 -11.34 -27.24
N ALA A 216 -17.48 -10.27 -26.47
CA ALA A 216 -18.60 -9.45 -26.03
C ALA A 216 -18.24 -7.97 -26.09
N ASP A 217 -19.24 -7.11 -26.14
CA ASP A 217 -19.03 -5.67 -25.93
C ASP A 217 -18.60 -5.41 -24.49
N GLY A 218 -17.78 -4.39 -24.27
CA GLY A 218 -17.27 -4.05 -22.94
C GLY A 218 -16.63 -2.66 -22.88
N HIS A 219 -16.15 -2.29 -21.70
CA HIS A 219 -15.48 -1.01 -21.45
C HIS A 219 -13.96 -1.12 -21.64
N PRO A 220 -13.28 -0.07 -22.13
CA PRO A 220 -11.84 -0.07 -22.33
C PRO A 220 -11.06 -0.53 -21.09
N ILE A 221 -10.06 -1.39 -21.29
CA ILE A 221 -9.20 -1.89 -20.22
C ILE A 221 -8.09 -0.87 -19.94
N LEU A 222 -8.24 -0.12 -18.84
CA LEU A 222 -7.43 1.07 -18.54
C LEU A 222 -7.73 2.19 -19.56
N GLU A 223 -8.00 3.38 -19.08
CA GLU A 223 -8.12 4.60 -19.89
C GLU A 223 -6.81 5.38 -19.85
#